data_AF-R7PBL2-F1
#
_entry.id   AF-R7PBL2-F1
#
_cell.length_a   1.000
_cell.length_b   1.000
_cell.length_c   1.000
_cell.angle_alpha   90.00
_cell.angle_beta   90.00
_cell.angle_gamma   90.00
#
_symmetry.space_group_name_H-M   'P 1'
#
loop_
_entity.id
_entity.type
_entity.pdbx_description
1 polymer ?
#
loop_
_entity_poly.entity_id
_entity_poly.type
_entity_poly.pdbx_seq_one_letter_code
_entity_poly.pdbx_strand_id
1 'polypeptide(L)'
;MNESNFNQPDIMRIDYHSEEWKKAFKSRLQVECSGLVCHISDKKFIQFPTAYNTDTFDTENGNGGLHYEYINRQLYLHVEDGLHHMVVKDIVDFLCKEIRNSEYEWEPEGRSLGAFRKKNPVEIVDDEEQLFSELKKMMDFFNPLLEQAKASCSIVDSNVPYPHSHTQECSFKAWDTDCKEDVCCCSMNLENLMSYNLTIPDYQRDYCWEDDQIKSLFESVKEFAHIKYHLGTLILHKNDGCLNIVDGQQRLVTLTLLLKQLGYDGPLPLLFQKFQSQDAINHVANTKHVLNGLLNSLHANKREWASSLAKNIIFSVLVLQNNNLDLAYTFFSNQNSRGVPLTDYDILKAHHLRYITDSDEAAHWAKRWDELTSEGEGCVKGNNLSVTLGTHLCRLRQWMRSHNFDENAPWKVKHEFSAAPVMLDVSPLGGNLSFNAKIMGGVHFFAYADKFVGEYVRFKQTPQYQALNTLPDPHFYCNSYAEVMETLLFAYYLKFGTQYLSEALYVISAVMADYRYTSARTPKILEWANESQMVLMIDQASSPTFFLAEALSRIRESGRDLSEDDVDVRVKFWLWLRRIFSSLVDSVEEKEIRRKILEEYEL
;
A
#
# COMPACT_ATOMS: atom_id res chain seq x y z
N MET A 1 -62.24 -12.90 -38.48
CA MET A 1 -61.16 -13.38 -39.36
C MET A 1 -59.95 -12.52 -39.11
N ASN A 2 -58.90 -13.19 -38.63
CA ASN A 2 -57.47 -12.85 -38.58
C ASN A 2 -56.99 -11.76 -37.60
N GLU A 3 -56.78 -12.25 -36.37
CA GLU A 3 -55.55 -12.23 -35.58
C GLU A 3 -54.30 -11.54 -36.19
N SER A 4 -53.91 -10.45 -35.51
CA SER A 4 -52.59 -10.20 -34.90
C SER A 4 -51.35 -10.91 -35.48
N ASN A 5 -50.61 -10.19 -36.35
CA ASN A 5 -49.14 -10.26 -36.39
C ASN A 5 -48.59 -9.29 -35.32
N PHE A 6 -48.41 -9.78 -34.10
CA PHE A 6 -47.48 -9.17 -33.15
C PHE A 6 -46.12 -9.83 -33.38
N ASN A 7 -45.17 -9.04 -33.88
CA ASN A 7 -43.75 -9.41 -34.00
C ASN A 7 -43.25 -9.99 -32.66
N GLN A 8 -42.74 -11.22 -32.72
CA GLN A 8 -42.05 -11.88 -31.61
C GLN A 8 -40.86 -11.04 -31.15
N PRO A 9 -40.68 -10.78 -29.84
CA PRO A 9 -39.49 -10.10 -29.33
C PRO A 9 -38.29 -11.06 -29.34
N ASP A 10 -37.12 -10.56 -29.80
CA ASP A 10 -35.81 -11.22 -29.66
C ASP A 10 -35.57 -11.63 -28.20
N ILE A 11 -35.39 -12.92 -27.93
CA ILE A 11 -35.34 -13.51 -26.58
C ILE A 11 -33.96 -13.32 -25.92
N MET A 12 -32.91 -12.93 -26.65
CA MET A 12 -31.55 -12.74 -26.10
C MET A 12 -30.90 -11.37 -26.36
N ARG A 13 -31.69 -10.33 -26.68
CA ARG A 13 -31.20 -8.94 -26.55
C ARG A 13 -31.28 -8.53 -25.07
N ILE A 14 -30.16 -8.70 -24.36
CA ILE A 14 -30.03 -8.45 -22.91
C ILE A 14 -30.37 -7.01 -22.47
N ASP A 15 -30.60 -6.10 -23.41
CA ASP A 15 -31.04 -4.71 -23.19
C ASP A 15 -32.45 -4.54 -22.61
N TYR A 16 -33.30 -5.59 -22.58
CA TYR A 16 -34.74 -5.44 -22.25
C TYR A 16 -35.37 -6.60 -21.45
N HIS A 17 -34.62 -7.35 -20.64
CA HIS A 17 -35.20 -8.44 -19.84
C HIS A 17 -35.75 -7.96 -18.49
N SER A 18 -37.03 -8.25 -18.22
CA SER A 18 -37.65 -8.04 -16.90
C SER A 18 -37.02 -8.95 -15.84
N GLU A 19 -37.11 -8.55 -14.57
CA GLU A 19 -36.65 -9.38 -13.43
C GLU A 19 -37.31 -10.77 -13.41
N GLU A 20 -38.52 -10.88 -13.94
CA GLU A 20 -39.25 -12.14 -14.11
C GLU A 20 -38.56 -13.08 -15.10
N TRP A 21 -38.05 -12.53 -16.21
CA TRP A 21 -37.28 -13.31 -17.20
C TRP A 21 -35.96 -13.78 -16.61
N LYS A 22 -35.19 -12.89 -15.94
CA LYS A 22 -33.91 -13.25 -15.30
C LYS A 22 -34.09 -14.39 -14.30
N LYS A 23 -35.17 -14.35 -13.50
CA LYS A 23 -35.52 -15.41 -12.55
C LYS A 23 -35.91 -16.72 -13.24
N ALA A 24 -36.69 -16.66 -14.31
CA ALA A 24 -37.09 -17.83 -15.07
C ALA A 24 -35.89 -18.50 -15.78
N PHE A 25 -34.98 -17.71 -16.35
CA PHE A 25 -33.74 -18.19 -16.96
C PHE A 25 -32.86 -18.92 -15.95
N LYS A 26 -32.60 -18.31 -14.78
CA LYS A 26 -31.84 -18.94 -13.68
C LYS A 26 -32.45 -20.27 -13.24
N SER A 27 -33.78 -20.36 -13.17
CA SER A 27 -34.47 -21.61 -12.82
C SER A 27 -34.30 -22.70 -13.87
N ARG A 28 -34.34 -22.36 -15.17
CA ARG A 28 -34.12 -23.34 -16.25
C ARG A 28 -32.67 -23.82 -16.31
N LEU A 29 -31.72 -22.90 -16.16
CA LEU A 29 -30.28 -23.22 -16.09
C LEU A 29 -29.98 -24.22 -14.97
N GLN A 30 -30.57 -24.03 -13.78
CA GLN A 30 -30.38 -24.96 -12.66
C GLN A 30 -30.89 -26.39 -12.96
N VAL A 31 -31.95 -26.52 -13.76
CA VAL A 31 -32.51 -27.82 -14.15
C VAL A 31 -31.64 -28.49 -15.21
N GLU A 32 -31.24 -27.77 -16.25
CA GLU A 32 -30.51 -28.32 -17.40
C GLU A 32 -29.01 -28.52 -17.13
N CYS A 33 -28.42 -27.68 -16.27
CA CYS A 33 -26.98 -27.67 -15.97
C CYS A 33 -26.68 -28.01 -14.49
N SER A 34 -27.41 -28.95 -13.90
CA SER A 34 -27.11 -29.54 -12.58
C SER A 34 -26.81 -28.53 -11.45
N GLY A 35 -27.69 -27.55 -11.27
CA GLY A 35 -27.58 -26.55 -10.20
C GLY A 35 -26.59 -25.41 -10.46
N LEU A 36 -26.11 -25.25 -11.69
CA LEU A 36 -25.25 -24.14 -12.08
C LEU A 36 -25.91 -22.78 -11.80
N VAL A 37 -25.14 -21.86 -11.25
CA VAL A 37 -25.55 -20.47 -11.00
C VAL A 37 -24.98 -19.55 -12.07
N CYS A 38 -25.60 -18.38 -12.27
CA CYS A 38 -25.10 -17.36 -13.18
C CYS A 38 -25.34 -15.94 -12.66
N HIS A 39 -24.50 -15.03 -13.12
CA HIS A 39 -24.72 -13.59 -13.03
C HIS A 39 -25.21 -13.08 -14.39
N ILE A 40 -26.27 -12.27 -14.40
CA ILE A 40 -26.83 -11.67 -15.62
C ILE A 40 -26.67 -10.16 -15.48
N SER A 41 -25.78 -9.60 -16.29
CA SER A 41 -25.40 -8.19 -16.21
C SER A 41 -26.38 -7.30 -16.98
N ASP A 42 -26.64 -6.11 -16.45
CA ASP A 42 -27.37 -5.06 -17.17
C ASP A 42 -26.56 -4.50 -18.37
N LYS A 43 -25.29 -4.89 -18.51
CA LYS A 43 -24.36 -4.49 -19.59
C LYS A 43 -24.20 -5.51 -20.72
N LYS A 44 -25.19 -6.39 -20.92
CA LYS A 44 -25.33 -7.34 -22.04
C LYS A 44 -24.48 -8.62 -22.04
N PHE A 45 -24.16 -9.16 -20.87
CA PHE A 45 -23.47 -10.46 -20.79
C PHE A 45 -24.05 -11.35 -19.68
N ILE A 46 -23.81 -12.65 -19.79
CA ILE A 46 -24.14 -13.64 -18.76
C ILE A 46 -22.85 -14.35 -18.36
N GLN A 47 -22.51 -14.29 -17.08
CA GLN A 47 -21.34 -14.97 -16.51
C GLN A 47 -21.74 -16.26 -15.79
N PHE A 48 -20.92 -17.28 -15.93
CA PHE A 48 -21.06 -18.57 -15.25
C PHE A 48 -19.73 -18.94 -14.57
N PRO A 49 -19.77 -19.59 -13.40
CA PRO A 49 -18.57 -19.99 -12.69
C PRO A 49 -17.81 -21.09 -13.43
N THR A 50 -16.49 -21.12 -13.23
CA THR A 50 -15.64 -22.26 -13.60
C THR A 50 -15.46 -23.21 -12.41
N ALA A 51 -14.99 -24.44 -12.66
CA ALA A 51 -14.58 -25.35 -11.58
C ALA A 51 -13.52 -24.73 -10.64
N TYR A 52 -12.77 -23.74 -11.13
CA TYR A 52 -11.70 -23.07 -10.41
C TYR A 52 -12.18 -22.12 -9.29
N ASN A 53 -13.32 -21.44 -9.47
CA ASN A 53 -13.80 -20.35 -8.60
C ASN A 53 -15.25 -20.55 -8.10
N THR A 54 -15.69 -21.79 -7.91
CA THR A 54 -17.09 -22.09 -7.52
C THR A 54 -17.49 -21.49 -6.16
N ASP A 55 -16.58 -21.45 -5.19
CA ASP A 55 -16.87 -20.96 -3.82
C ASP A 55 -16.87 -19.43 -3.68
N THR A 56 -16.31 -18.71 -4.66
CA THR A 56 -16.18 -17.24 -4.60
C THR A 56 -17.16 -16.52 -5.51
N PHE A 57 -17.85 -17.21 -6.42
CA PHE A 57 -18.69 -16.62 -7.48
C PHE A 57 -19.92 -15.87 -6.94
N ASP A 58 -19.94 -14.54 -7.13
CA ASP A 58 -21.06 -13.67 -6.77
C ASP A 58 -22.10 -13.61 -7.90
N THR A 59 -23.32 -14.05 -7.60
CA THR A 59 -24.44 -14.04 -8.55
C THR A 59 -25.09 -12.65 -8.74
N GLU A 60 -24.81 -11.69 -7.85
CA GLU A 60 -25.31 -10.31 -7.90
C GLU A 60 -24.38 -9.39 -8.68
N ASN A 61 -23.05 -9.48 -8.48
CA ASN A 61 -22.08 -8.56 -9.09
C ASN A 61 -21.20 -9.20 -10.18
N GLY A 62 -21.24 -10.53 -10.34
CA GLY A 62 -20.25 -11.26 -11.13
C GLY A 62 -18.88 -11.27 -10.45
N ASN A 63 -17.92 -11.97 -11.03
CA ASN A 63 -16.58 -12.12 -10.45
C ASN A 63 -15.48 -11.89 -11.48
N GLY A 64 -14.48 -11.09 -11.11
CA GLY A 64 -13.20 -11.08 -11.82
C GLY A 64 -12.46 -12.43 -11.69
N GLY A 65 -11.56 -12.73 -12.64
CA GLY A 65 -10.79 -13.98 -12.67
C GLY A 65 -11.16 -14.88 -13.86
N LEU A 66 -11.20 -16.20 -13.65
CA LEU A 66 -11.60 -17.19 -14.67
C LEU A 66 -13.09 -17.53 -14.58
N HIS A 67 -13.87 -17.17 -15.59
CA HIS A 67 -15.30 -17.46 -15.68
C HIS A 67 -15.70 -17.73 -17.13
N TYR A 68 -16.82 -18.45 -17.33
CA TYR A 68 -17.43 -18.54 -18.66
C TYR A 68 -18.32 -17.32 -18.87
N GLU A 69 -18.31 -16.74 -20.07
CA GLU A 69 -19.11 -15.57 -20.41
C GLU A 69 -19.83 -15.78 -21.74
N TYR A 70 -21.13 -15.51 -21.76
CA TYR A 70 -21.92 -15.37 -22.98
C TYR A 70 -22.10 -13.88 -23.28
N ILE A 71 -21.51 -13.44 -24.40
CA ILE A 71 -21.57 -12.07 -24.88
C ILE A 71 -21.58 -12.07 -26.41
N ASN A 72 -22.32 -11.14 -27.03
CA ASN A 72 -22.39 -10.99 -28.50
C ASN A 72 -22.72 -12.29 -29.26
N ARG A 73 -23.63 -13.12 -28.73
CA ARG A 73 -24.07 -14.40 -29.33
C ARG A 73 -23.02 -15.51 -29.33
N GLN A 74 -21.94 -15.36 -28.57
CA GLN A 74 -20.85 -16.34 -28.48
C GLN A 74 -20.50 -16.63 -27.02
N LEU A 75 -19.91 -17.80 -26.80
CA LEU A 75 -19.41 -18.26 -25.50
C LEU A 75 -17.89 -18.18 -25.46
N TYR A 76 -17.40 -17.70 -24.33
CA TYR A 76 -15.98 -17.54 -24.05
C TYR A 76 -15.65 -18.10 -22.67
N LEU A 77 -14.41 -18.53 -22.48
CA LEU A 77 -13.78 -18.64 -21.16
C LEU A 77 -12.93 -17.39 -20.99
N HIS A 78 -13.46 -16.43 -20.25
CA HIS A 78 -12.85 -15.13 -20.01
C HIS A 78 -11.83 -15.18 -18.88
N VAL A 79 -10.82 -14.34 -19.03
CA VAL A 79 -9.72 -14.18 -18.09
C VAL A 79 -9.60 -12.70 -17.73
N GLU A 80 -10.08 -12.34 -16.55
CA GLU A 80 -10.08 -10.95 -16.04
C GLU A 80 -9.16 -10.77 -14.82
N ASP A 81 -8.80 -9.51 -14.54
CA ASP A 81 -7.80 -9.06 -13.56
C ASP A 81 -8.27 -9.16 -12.07
N GLY A 82 -9.02 -10.21 -11.72
CA GLY A 82 -9.54 -10.46 -10.37
C GLY A 82 -8.81 -11.54 -9.57
N LEU A 83 -7.91 -12.30 -10.19
CA LEU A 83 -7.01 -13.27 -9.57
C LEU A 83 -5.58 -12.73 -9.67
N HIS A 84 -4.68 -13.07 -8.73
CA HIS A 84 -3.26 -12.68 -8.82
C HIS A 84 -2.73 -12.91 -10.25
N HIS A 85 -2.39 -11.80 -10.94
CA HIS A 85 -2.05 -11.73 -12.38
C HIS A 85 -1.04 -12.81 -12.84
N MET A 86 -0.19 -13.32 -11.95
CA MET A 86 0.80 -14.35 -12.24
C MET A 86 0.25 -15.79 -12.21
N VAL A 87 -0.73 -16.11 -11.36
CA VAL A 87 -1.37 -17.46 -11.31
C VAL A 87 -2.21 -17.72 -12.56
N VAL A 88 -2.88 -16.68 -13.02
CA VAL A 88 -3.69 -16.69 -14.23
C VAL A 88 -2.84 -16.97 -15.47
N LYS A 89 -1.64 -16.40 -15.55
CA LYS A 89 -0.73 -16.61 -16.67
C LYS A 89 -0.28 -18.07 -16.81
N ASP A 90 0.05 -18.73 -15.70
CA ASP A 90 0.47 -20.14 -15.73
C ASP A 90 -0.68 -21.07 -16.18
N ILE A 91 -1.91 -20.78 -15.75
CA ILE A 91 -3.12 -21.48 -16.20
C ILE A 91 -3.34 -21.23 -17.70
N VAL A 92 -3.25 -19.98 -18.16
CA VAL A 92 -3.41 -19.63 -19.58
C VAL A 92 -2.34 -20.30 -20.43
N ASP A 93 -1.08 -20.33 -19.99
CA ASP A 93 0.02 -20.99 -20.69
C ASP A 93 -0.15 -22.51 -20.75
N PHE A 94 -0.68 -23.13 -19.68
CA PHE A 94 -1.06 -24.54 -19.66
C PHE A 94 -2.19 -24.81 -20.65
N LEU A 95 -3.29 -24.07 -20.57
CA LEU A 95 -4.43 -24.22 -21.48
C LEU A 95 -4.00 -24.00 -22.94
N CYS A 96 -3.23 -22.96 -23.24
CA CYS A 96 -2.70 -22.68 -24.58
C CYS A 96 -1.85 -23.82 -25.15
N LYS A 97 -1.21 -24.64 -24.31
CA LYS A 97 -0.49 -25.86 -24.77
C LYS A 97 -1.45 -26.99 -25.08
N GLU A 98 -2.43 -27.24 -24.21
CA GLU A 98 -3.38 -28.34 -24.35
C GLU A 98 -4.38 -28.12 -25.49
N ILE A 99 -4.78 -26.87 -25.77
CA ILE A 99 -5.78 -26.58 -26.81
C ILE A 99 -5.25 -26.60 -28.24
N ARG A 100 -3.93 -26.76 -28.47
CA ARG A 100 -3.31 -26.63 -29.80
C ARG A 100 -4.00 -27.48 -30.89
N ASN A 101 -4.45 -28.67 -30.52
CA ASN A 101 -5.15 -29.61 -31.40
C ASN A 101 -6.66 -29.72 -31.13
N SER A 102 -7.24 -28.75 -30.45
CA SER A 102 -8.68 -28.71 -30.12
C SER A 102 -9.48 -27.79 -31.06
N GLU A 103 -10.79 -27.75 -30.85
CA GLU A 103 -11.71 -26.81 -31.52
C GLU A 103 -11.65 -25.37 -30.95
N TYR A 104 -10.84 -25.13 -29.91
CA TYR A 104 -10.70 -23.83 -29.25
C TYR A 104 -9.39 -23.11 -29.60
N GLU A 105 -9.40 -21.79 -29.52
CA GLU A 105 -8.27 -20.89 -29.73
C GLU A 105 -8.25 -19.78 -28.66
N TRP A 106 -7.07 -19.20 -28.47
CA TRP A 106 -6.84 -18.05 -27.58
C TRP A 106 -6.93 -16.74 -28.37
N GLU A 107 -7.71 -15.80 -27.86
CA GLU A 107 -7.88 -14.45 -28.41
C GLU A 107 -7.43 -13.41 -27.36
N PRO A 108 -6.40 -12.60 -27.65
CA PRO A 108 -6.04 -11.46 -26.80
C PRO A 108 -7.09 -10.35 -26.92
N GLU A 109 -7.59 -9.85 -25.80
CA GLU A 109 -8.54 -8.74 -25.76
C GLU A 109 -7.95 -7.49 -25.10
N GLY A 110 -8.48 -6.31 -25.42
CA GLY A 110 -7.89 -5.03 -25.00
C GLY A 110 -8.25 -4.56 -23.58
N ARG A 111 -9.30 -5.10 -22.94
CA ARG A 111 -9.72 -4.73 -21.57
C ARG A 111 -9.67 -5.87 -20.55
N SER A 112 -9.68 -7.13 -21.01
CA SER A 112 -9.45 -8.35 -20.23
C SER A 112 -8.04 -8.89 -20.55
N LEU A 113 -7.51 -9.84 -19.77
CA LEU A 113 -6.21 -10.46 -20.07
C LEU A 113 -6.28 -11.34 -21.34
N GLY A 114 -7.49 -11.74 -21.74
CA GLY A 114 -7.82 -12.47 -22.97
C GLY A 114 -8.91 -13.51 -22.75
N ALA A 115 -9.25 -14.27 -23.79
CA ALA A 115 -10.33 -15.25 -23.76
C ALA A 115 -10.03 -16.49 -24.61
N PHE A 116 -10.59 -17.63 -24.21
CA PHE A 116 -10.66 -18.81 -25.08
C PHE A 116 -12.02 -18.89 -25.75
N ARG A 117 -12.03 -19.09 -27.08
CA ARG A 117 -13.23 -19.25 -27.90
C ARG A 117 -13.11 -20.40 -28.88
N LYS A 118 -14.21 -20.77 -29.53
CA LYS A 118 -14.22 -21.80 -30.59
C LYS A 118 -13.68 -21.23 -31.91
N LYS A 119 -12.81 -21.98 -32.61
CA LYS A 119 -12.19 -21.59 -33.90
C LYS A 119 -13.23 -21.29 -34.99
N ASN A 120 -14.32 -22.05 -35.00
CA ASN A 120 -15.49 -21.82 -35.85
C ASN A 120 -16.68 -21.58 -34.92
N PRO A 121 -16.91 -20.33 -34.46
CA PRO A 121 -17.95 -20.04 -33.51
C PRO A 121 -19.32 -20.30 -34.13
N VAL A 122 -20.19 -20.97 -33.37
CA VAL A 122 -21.61 -21.09 -33.70
C VAL A 122 -22.29 -19.88 -33.07
N GLU A 123 -22.92 -19.03 -33.88
CA GLU A 123 -23.74 -17.94 -33.35
C GLU A 123 -24.98 -18.53 -32.71
N ILE A 124 -25.15 -18.30 -31.40
CA ILE A 124 -26.31 -18.73 -30.64
C ILE A 124 -27.31 -17.59 -30.66
N VAL A 125 -28.35 -17.74 -31.47
CA VAL A 125 -29.37 -16.70 -31.71
C VAL A 125 -30.70 -17.17 -31.16
N ASP A 126 -31.13 -16.56 -30.06
CA ASP A 126 -32.47 -16.74 -29.47
C ASP A 126 -32.84 -18.21 -29.14
N ASP A 127 -31.84 -19.05 -28.84
CA ASP A 127 -31.98 -20.46 -28.49
C ASP A 127 -31.25 -20.79 -27.18
N GLU A 128 -32.01 -20.90 -26.08
CA GLU A 128 -31.49 -21.24 -24.75
C GLU A 128 -31.02 -22.70 -24.66
N GLU A 129 -31.67 -23.63 -25.38
CA GLU A 129 -31.27 -25.04 -25.38
C GLU A 129 -29.91 -25.19 -26.06
N GLN A 130 -29.69 -24.47 -27.15
CA GLN A 130 -28.39 -24.40 -27.82
C GLN A 130 -27.34 -23.73 -26.92
N LEU A 131 -27.68 -22.66 -26.20
CA LEU A 131 -26.79 -22.02 -25.23
C LEU A 131 -26.33 -23.01 -24.15
N PHE A 132 -27.27 -23.71 -23.50
CA PHE A 132 -26.94 -24.67 -22.45
C PHE A 132 -26.13 -25.85 -22.99
N SER A 133 -26.46 -26.33 -24.19
CA SER A 133 -25.73 -27.41 -24.86
C SER A 133 -24.29 -27.03 -25.17
N GLU A 134 -24.04 -25.84 -25.75
CA GLU A 134 -22.68 -25.38 -26.05
C GLU A 134 -21.89 -25.00 -24.79
N LEU A 135 -22.53 -24.41 -23.78
CA LEU A 135 -21.92 -24.14 -22.48
C LEU A 135 -21.44 -25.44 -21.84
N LYS A 136 -22.29 -26.47 -21.83
CA LYS A 136 -21.94 -27.78 -21.28
C LYS A 136 -20.75 -28.42 -22.00
N LYS A 137 -20.72 -28.38 -23.33
CA LYS A 137 -19.57 -28.88 -24.11
C LYS A 137 -18.27 -28.14 -23.74
N MET A 138 -18.34 -26.82 -23.60
CA MET A 138 -17.19 -26.00 -23.22
C MET A 138 -16.73 -26.31 -21.78
N MET A 139 -17.66 -26.49 -20.86
CA MET A 139 -17.39 -26.89 -19.47
C MET A 139 -16.78 -28.30 -19.40
N ASP A 140 -17.33 -29.26 -20.12
CA ASP A 140 -16.84 -30.65 -20.16
C ASP A 140 -15.40 -30.72 -20.73
N PHE A 141 -15.03 -29.78 -21.60
CA PHE A 141 -13.67 -29.66 -22.13
C PHE A 141 -12.72 -28.93 -21.17
N PHE A 142 -13.09 -27.72 -20.70
CA PHE A 142 -12.18 -26.86 -19.94
C PHE A 142 -12.11 -27.20 -18.44
N ASN A 143 -13.19 -27.62 -17.79
CA ASN A 143 -13.17 -27.88 -16.34
C ASN A 143 -12.14 -28.97 -15.95
N PRO A 144 -12.03 -30.11 -16.66
CA PRO A 144 -10.98 -31.09 -16.37
C PRO A 144 -9.56 -30.53 -16.56
N LEU A 145 -9.36 -29.66 -17.56
CA LEU A 145 -8.07 -29.01 -17.80
C LEU A 145 -7.75 -27.98 -16.71
N LEU A 146 -8.75 -27.25 -16.21
CA LEU A 146 -8.60 -26.31 -15.10
C LEU A 146 -8.25 -27.02 -13.80
N GLU A 147 -8.86 -28.17 -13.51
CA GLU A 147 -8.49 -29.00 -12.35
C GLU A 147 -7.07 -29.58 -12.49
N GLN A 148 -6.67 -29.99 -13.71
CA GLN A 148 -5.30 -30.41 -13.98
C GLN A 148 -4.30 -29.26 -13.84
N ALA A 149 -4.65 -28.06 -14.31
CA ALA A 149 -3.85 -26.85 -14.13
C ALA A 149 -3.70 -26.53 -12.64
N LYS A 150 -4.78 -26.62 -11.85
CA LYS A 150 -4.75 -26.45 -10.38
C LYS A 150 -3.79 -27.43 -9.70
N ALA A 151 -3.82 -28.69 -10.10
CA ALA A 151 -2.95 -29.73 -9.54
C ALA A 151 -1.48 -29.61 -9.99
N SER A 152 -1.22 -29.18 -11.22
CA SER A 152 0.12 -29.11 -11.82
C SER A 152 0.85 -27.77 -11.59
N CYS A 153 0.12 -26.66 -11.53
CA CYS A 153 0.67 -25.31 -11.31
C CYS A 153 0.99 -25.01 -9.84
N SER A 154 0.88 -25.98 -8.92
CA SER A 154 1.19 -25.80 -7.49
C SER A 154 0.50 -24.58 -6.88
N ILE A 155 -0.79 -24.40 -7.17
CA ILE A 155 -1.61 -23.39 -6.52
C ILE A 155 -1.88 -23.91 -5.10
N VAL A 156 -0.95 -23.62 -4.20
CA VAL A 156 -1.17 -23.79 -2.78
C VAL A 156 -2.24 -22.77 -2.41
N ASP A 157 -3.42 -23.25 -2.06
CA ASP A 157 -4.46 -22.45 -1.44
C ASP A 157 -3.84 -21.71 -0.24
N SER A 158 -3.62 -20.40 -0.42
CA SER A 158 -2.95 -19.54 0.55
C SER A 158 -3.78 -19.36 1.83
N ASN A 159 -5.02 -19.88 1.84
CA ASN A 159 -5.95 -19.78 2.95
C ASN A 159 -6.05 -21.06 3.82
N VAL A 160 -5.31 -22.13 3.51
CA VAL A 160 -5.29 -23.29 4.43
C VAL A 160 -4.29 -23.02 5.55
N PRO A 161 -4.74 -22.84 6.81
CA PRO A 161 -3.83 -22.79 7.94
C PRO A 161 -3.08 -24.12 7.98
N TYR A 162 -1.77 -24.05 8.20
CA TYR A 162 -0.92 -25.24 8.33
C TYR A 162 -1.61 -26.23 9.28
N PRO A 163 -1.83 -27.50 8.88
CA PRO A 163 -2.31 -28.48 9.82
C PRO A 163 -1.30 -28.53 10.96
N HIS A 164 -1.74 -28.19 12.17
CA HIS A 164 -0.96 -28.27 13.41
C HIS A 164 -0.46 -29.70 13.73
N SER A 165 -0.50 -30.64 12.78
CA SER A 165 -0.11 -32.04 12.94
C SER A 165 1.40 -32.29 12.88
N HIS A 166 2.22 -31.26 12.63
CA HIS A 166 3.66 -31.29 12.91
C HIS A 166 4.02 -30.36 14.07
N THR A 167 3.19 -30.30 15.11
CA THR A 167 3.68 -29.95 16.45
C THR A 167 4.46 -31.14 17.02
N GLN A 168 5.61 -31.44 16.44
CA GLN A 168 6.66 -31.98 17.29
C GLN A 168 7.02 -30.81 18.21
N GLU A 169 6.98 -30.99 19.52
CA GLU A 169 7.49 -29.99 20.47
C GLU A 169 8.94 -29.68 20.07
N CYS A 170 9.16 -28.63 19.27
CA CYS A 170 10.49 -28.21 18.88
C CYS A 170 11.14 -27.58 20.11
N SER A 171 11.91 -28.36 20.84
CA SER A 171 12.78 -27.84 21.90
C SER A 171 13.91 -27.05 21.25
N PHE A 172 13.91 -25.73 21.42
CA PHE A 172 15.02 -24.88 20.98
C PHE A 172 16.16 -24.90 22.00
N LYS A 173 17.39 -24.73 21.53
CA LYS A 173 18.55 -24.57 22.42
C LYS A 173 18.42 -23.29 23.22
N ALA A 174 18.76 -23.33 24.50
CA ALA A 174 18.97 -22.13 25.29
C ALA A 174 20.27 -21.45 24.86
N TRP A 175 20.27 -20.12 24.81
CA TRP A 175 21.52 -19.36 24.66
C TRP A 175 22.21 -19.26 26.01
N ASP A 176 23.12 -20.20 26.28
CA ASP A 176 23.94 -20.24 27.48
C ASP A 176 25.42 -20.12 27.08
N THR A 177 25.94 -18.90 27.17
CA THR A 177 27.34 -18.60 26.89
C THR A 177 27.97 -17.98 28.13
N ASP A 178 29.12 -18.49 28.58
CA ASP A 178 29.95 -17.94 29.66
C ASP A 178 30.55 -16.55 29.35
N CYS A 179 30.09 -15.89 28.29
CA CYS A 179 30.54 -14.57 27.87
C CYS A 179 30.08 -13.53 28.90
N LYS A 180 31.05 -12.93 29.60
CA LYS A 180 30.82 -11.91 30.64
C LYS A 180 30.73 -10.48 30.09
N GLU A 181 30.92 -10.31 28.79
CA GLU A 181 30.88 -9.01 28.11
C GLU A 181 29.44 -8.68 27.68
N ASP A 182 29.11 -7.39 27.60
CA ASP A 182 27.78 -6.92 27.17
C ASP A 182 27.48 -7.27 25.70
N VAL A 183 28.51 -7.52 24.90
CA VAL A 183 28.41 -7.88 23.49
C VAL A 183 29.34 -9.05 23.20
N CYS A 184 28.81 -10.14 22.66
CA CYS A 184 29.58 -11.32 22.27
C CYS A 184 29.57 -11.47 20.75
N CYS A 185 30.72 -11.77 20.15
CA CYS A 185 30.81 -12.02 18.71
C CYS A 185 31.18 -13.48 18.46
N CYS A 186 30.49 -14.12 17.52
CA CYS A 186 30.76 -15.50 17.11
C CYS A 186 30.45 -15.72 15.63
N SER A 187 30.94 -16.81 15.06
CA SER A 187 30.56 -17.25 13.72
C SER A 187 29.61 -18.44 13.84
N MET A 188 28.46 -18.38 13.16
CA MET A 188 27.45 -19.44 13.19
C MET A 188 26.94 -19.76 11.79
N ASN A 189 26.73 -21.04 11.51
CA ASN A 189 26.01 -21.44 10.31
C ASN A 189 24.49 -21.36 10.53
N LEU A 190 23.75 -21.37 9.41
CA LEU A 190 22.30 -21.21 9.41
C LEU A 190 21.59 -22.33 10.20
N GLU A 191 22.07 -23.58 10.10
CA GLU A 191 21.55 -24.73 10.86
C GLU A 191 21.65 -24.50 12.38
N ASN A 192 22.81 -24.10 12.89
CA ASN A 192 22.98 -23.85 14.31
C ASN A 192 22.17 -22.62 14.77
N LEU A 193 22.12 -21.57 13.94
CA LEU A 193 21.35 -20.37 14.22
C LEU A 193 19.85 -20.68 14.37
N MET A 194 19.28 -21.46 13.44
CA MET A 194 17.86 -21.88 13.46
C MET A 194 17.55 -22.89 14.58
N SER A 195 18.55 -23.41 15.28
CA SER A 195 18.34 -24.26 16.46
C SER A 195 18.03 -23.49 17.75
N TYR A 196 18.21 -22.17 17.75
CA TYR A 196 17.81 -21.28 18.86
C TYR A 196 16.40 -20.71 18.66
N ASN A 197 15.78 -20.25 19.75
CA ASN A 197 14.47 -19.60 19.70
C ASN A 197 14.61 -18.15 19.20
N LEU A 198 14.59 -17.97 17.88
CA LEU A 198 14.65 -16.66 17.23
C LEU A 198 13.28 -15.99 17.21
N THR A 199 13.25 -14.71 17.57
CA THR A 199 12.04 -13.90 17.68
C THR A 199 12.21 -12.57 16.94
N ILE A 200 11.13 -12.06 16.34
CA ILE A 200 11.12 -10.74 15.71
C ILE A 200 10.48 -9.76 16.71
N PRO A 201 11.23 -8.79 17.25
CA PRO A 201 10.69 -7.84 18.23
C PRO A 201 9.89 -6.72 17.57
N ASP A 202 8.96 -6.12 18.31
CA ASP A 202 7.97 -5.15 17.79
C ASP A 202 8.57 -3.84 17.25
N TYR A 203 9.80 -3.50 17.65
CA TYR A 203 10.51 -2.33 17.13
C TYR A 203 11.11 -2.54 15.75
N GLN A 204 11.18 -3.78 15.26
CA GLN A 204 11.55 -4.01 13.88
C GLN A 204 10.46 -3.49 12.94
N ARG A 205 10.88 -3.16 11.72
CA ARG A 205 9.93 -2.97 10.63
C ARG A 205 9.41 -4.32 10.12
N ASP A 206 8.28 -4.26 9.45
CA ASP A 206 7.68 -5.41 8.79
C ASP A 206 8.58 -6.02 7.69
N TYR A 207 8.27 -7.26 7.32
CA TYR A 207 8.90 -7.90 6.17
C TYR A 207 8.47 -7.21 4.87
N CYS A 208 9.43 -6.70 4.09
CA CYS A 208 9.18 -5.81 2.96
C CYS A 208 10.07 -6.09 1.75
N TRP A 209 10.69 -7.27 1.68
CA TRP A 209 11.48 -7.63 0.50
C TRP A 209 10.58 -7.93 -0.70
N GLU A 210 11.04 -7.48 -1.86
CA GLU A 210 10.40 -7.65 -3.16
C GLU A 210 11.27 -8.57 -4.04
N ASP A 211 10.77 -8.84 -5.24
CA ASP A 211 11.35 -9.74 -6.23
C ASP A 211 12.87 -9.62 -6.38
N ASP A 212 13.39 -8.41 -6.52
CA ASP A 212 14.80 -8.16 -6.79
C ASP A 212 15.69 -8.60 -5.62
N GLN A 213 15.29 -8.29 -4.38
CA GLN A 213 16.06 -8.69 -3.21
C GLN A 213 15.98 -10.21 -3.01
N ILE A 214 14.81 -10.82 -3.24
CA ILE A 214 14.61 -12.27 -3.14
C ILE A 214 15.47 -13.00 -4.18
N LYS A 215 15.40 -12.60 -5.44
CA LYS A 215 16.19 -13.17 -6.55
C LYS A 215 17.69 -13.00 -6.31
N SER A 216 18.12 -11.83 -5.85
CA SER A 216 19.53 -11.56 -5.55
C SER A 216 20.06 -12.46 -4.43
N LEU A 217 19.30 -12.63 -3.34
CA LEU A 217 19.66 -13.56 -2.27
C LEU A 217 19.70 -15.00 -2.79
N PHE A 218 18.69 -15.41 -3.56
CA PHE A 218 18.58 -16.75 -4.10
C PHE A 218 19.78 -17.12 -4.99
N GLU A 219 20.14 -16.26 -5.95
CA GLU A 219 21.29 -16.53 -6.82
C GLU A 219 22.60 -16.60 -6.02
N SER A 220 22.76 -15.74 -5.00
CA SER A 220 23.93 -15.79 -4.12
C SER A 220 24.04 -17.13 -3.38
N VAL A 221 22.95 -17.63 -2.79
CA VAL A 221 22.99 -18.90 -2.05
C VAL A 221 23.07 -20.12 -2.96
N LYS A 222 22.51 -20.03 -4.17
CA LYS A 222 22.57 -21.07 -5.21
C LYS A 222 23.99 -21.28 -5.71
N GLU A 223 24.71 -20.20 -6.02
CA GLU A 223 26.09 -20.27 -6.50
C GLU A 223 27.03 -20.94 -5.47
N PHE A 224 26.81 -20.65 -4.19
CA PHE A 224 27.72 -21.07 -3.12
C PHE A 224 27.18 -22.19 -2.22
N ALA A 225 26.15 -22.92 -2.65
CA ALA A 225 25.47 -23.90 -1.80
C ALA A 225 26.36 -25.05 -1.26
N HIS A 226 27.47 -25.34 -1.95
CA HIS A 226 28.40 -26.42 -1.62
C HIS A 226 29.72 -25.94 -1.00
N ILE A 227 29.90 -24.62 -0.83
CA ILE A 227 31.06 -24.04 -0.16
C ILE A 227 30.62 -23.15 0.99
N LYS A 228 31.50 -22.96 1.98
CA LYS A 228 31.22 -22.04 3.09
C LYS A 228 31.04 -20.62 2.56
N TYR A 229 29.81 -20.10 2.64
CA TYR A 229 29.43 -18.80 2.14
C TYR A 229 29.12 -17.85 3.29
N HIS A 230 29.88 -16.75 3.39
CA HIS A 230 29.66 -15.75 4.42
C HIS A 230 28.59 -14.75 3.97
N LEU A 231 27.42 -14.81 4.60
CA LEU A 231 26.26 -13.99 4.28
C LEU A 231 26.12 -12.80 5.27
N GLY A 232 27.24 -12.15 5.57
CA GLY A 232 27.26 -10.89 6.33
C GLY A 232 27.07 -11.06 7.83
N THR A 233 26.67 -9.97 8.48
CA THR A 233 26.53 -9.87 9.94
C THR A 233 25.06 -10.01 10.34
N LEU A 234 24.81 -10.53 11.55
CA LEU A 234 23.52 -10.52 12.23
C LEU A 234 23.73 -9.94 13.63
N ILE A 235 22.76 -9.17 14.11
CA ILE A 235 22.74 -8.67 15.48
C ILE A 235 21.53 -9.28 16.18
N LEU A 236 21.77 -9.94 17.30
CA LEU A 236 20.76 -10.56 18.14
C LEU A 236 20.81 -9.93 19.53
N HIS A 237 19.69 -9.92 20.22
CA HIS A 237 19.57 -9.47 21.60
C HIS A 237 18.97 -10.61 22.43
N LYS A 238 19.69 -11.05 23.45
CA LYS A 238 19.21 -12.07 24.38
C LYS A 238 18.14 -11.45 25.28
N ASN A 239 16.95 -12.02 25.27
CA ASN A 239 15.85 -11.64 26.17
C ASN A 239 15.06 -12.87 26.59
N ASP A 240 14.94 -13.12 27.89
CA ASP A 240 14.07 -14.14 28.50
C ASP A 240 14.06 -15.51 27.79
N GLY A 241 15.27 -16.06 27.55
CA GLY A 241 15.46 -17.36 26.92
C GLY A 241 15.28 -17.38 25.39
N CYS A 242 14.98 -16.24 24.78
CA CYS A 242 14.86 -16.03 23.34
C CYS A 242 16.01 -15.15 22.80
N LEU A 243 16.19 -15.17 21.48
CA LEU A 243 17.11 -14.30 20.76
C LEU A 243 16.32 -13.42 19.80
N ASN A 244 16.09 -12.18 20.22
CA ASN A 244 15.43 -11.16 19.43
C ASN A 244 16.35 -10.71 18.29
N ILE A 245 15.85 -10.70 17.06
CA ILE A 245 16.60 -10.23 15.90
C ILE A 245 16.62 -8.70 15.89
N VAL A 246 17.80 -8.11 15.96
CA VAL A 246 18.04 -6.66 15.88
C VAL A 246 18.42 -6.25 14.46
N ASP A 247 19.22 -7.06 13.76
CA ASP A 247 19.60 -6.83 12.35
C ASP A 247 19.64 -8.15 11.57
N GLY A 248 19.23 -8.10 10.30
CA GLY A 248 19.20 -9.25 9.41
C GLY A 248 17.87 -10.00 9.30
N GLN A 249 16.78 -9.46 9.86
CA GLN A 249 15.43 -10.05 9.79
C GLN A 249 15.03 -10.47 8.37
N GLN A 250 15.13 -9.55 7.40
CA GLN A 250 14.65 -9.79 6.03
C GLN A 250 15.37 -10.97 5.37
N ARG A 251 16.69 -11.10 5.61
CA ARG A 251 17.49 -12.24 5.14
C ARG A 251 17.04 -13.54 5.80
N LEU A 252 16.89 -13.55 7.12
CA LEU A 252 16.53 -14.75 7.88
C LEU A 252 15.13 -15.26 7.56
N VAL A 253 14.14 -14.35 7.39
CA VAL A 253 12.78 -14.71 6.98
C VAL A 253 12.80 -15.36 5.59
N THR A 254 13.47 -14.73 4.61
CA THR A 254 13.58 -15.27 3.24
C THR A 254 14.28 -16.63 3.20
N LEU A 255 15.38 -16.80 3.94
CA LEU A 255 16.08 -18.09 4.06
C LEU A 255 15.23 -19.16 4.72
N THR A 256 14.43 -18.80 5.74
CA THR A 256 13.49 -19.71 6.39
C THR A 256 12.45 -20.23 5.40
N LEU A 257 11.88 -19.32 4.58
CA LEU A 257 10.91 -19.68 3.55
C LEU A 257 11.53 -20.57 2.46
N LEU A 258 12.76 -20.26 2.04
CA LEU A 258 13.51 -21.09 1.08
C LEU A 258 13.77 -22.50 1.63
N LEU A 259 14.32 -22.62 2.84
CA LEU A 259 14.56 -23.93 3.48
C LEU A 259 13.27 -24.74 3.61
N LYS A 260 12.15 -24.08 3.96
CA LYS A 260 10.85 -24.73 4.05
C LYS A 260 10.39 -25.29 2.71
N GLN A 261 10.49 -24.52 1.62
CA GLN A 261 10.08 -24.97 0.28
C GLN A 261 10.98 -26.06 -0.28
N LEU A 262 12.24 -26.10 0.14
CA LEU A 262 13.17 -27.18 -0.19
C LEU A 262 12.93 -28.47 0.60
N GLY A 263 12.04 -28.43 1.60
CA GLY A 263 11.74 -29.58 2.45
C GLY A 263 12.82 -29.85 3.49
N TYR A 264 13.40 -28.80 4.08
CA TYR A 264 14.31 -28.93 5.21
C TYR A 264 13.58 -29.50 6.45
N ASP A 265 14.17 -30.52 7.06
CA ASP A 265 13.59 -31.24 8.21
C ASP A 265 14.05 -30.70 9.58
N GLY A 266 14.96 -29.72 9.60
CA GLY A 266 15.46 -29.12 10.84
C GLY A 266 14.54 -28.03 11.42
N PRO A 267 14.89 -27.49 12.60
CA PRO A 267 14.09 -26.45 13.26
C PRO A 267 14.08 -25.16 12.43
N LEU A 268 12.91 -24.51 12.38
CA LEU A 268 12.69 -23.24 11.67
C LEU A 268 11.85 -22.30 12.55
N PRO A 269 12.44 -21.64 13.57
CA PRO A 269 11.74 -20.87 14.59
C PRO A 269 10.89 -19.73 14.00
N LEU A 270 11.37 -19.12 12.91
CA LEU A 270 10.70 -17.98 12.27
C LEU A 270 9.38 -18.34 11.58
N LEU A 271 9.08 -19.64 11.36
CA LEU A 271 7.77 -20.07 10.85
C LEU A 271 6.65 -19.94 11.89
N PHE A 272 6.99 -19.83 13.18
CA PHE A 272 6.03 -19.67 14.28
C PHE A 272 5.75 -18.19 14.59
N GLN A 273 6.49 -17.27 13.98
CA GLN A 273 6.28 -15.83 14.12
C GLN A 273 5.02 -15.41 13.35
N LYS A 274 4.30 -14.44 13.88
CA LYS A 274 3.08 -13.90 13.25
C LYS A 274 3.37 -12.52 12.67
N PHE A 275 3.07 -12.34 11.39
CA PHE A 275 3.00 -11.03 10.76
C PHE A 275 1.57 -10.52 10.85
N GLN A 276 1.38 -9.32 11.39
CA GLN A 276 0.04 -8.74 11.58
C GLN A 276 -0.36 -7.81 10.42
N SER A 277 0.61 -7.13 9.82
CA SER A 277 0.40 -6.23 8.69
C SER A 277 0.03 -6.98 7.41
N GLN A 278 -0.97 -6.48 6.69
CA GLN A 278 -1.39 -7.04 5.41
C GLN A 278 -0.27 -6.97 4.37
N ASP A 279 0.53 -5.89 4.38
CA ASP A 279 1.67 -5.73 3.47
C ASP A 279 2.73 -6.80 3.75
N ALA A 280 3.07 -7.02 5.02
CA ALA A 280 4.01 -8.07 5.40
C ALA A 280 3.53 -9.46 4.95
N ILE A 281 2.24 -9.74 5.11
CA ILE A 281 1.61 -10.99 4.65
C ILE A 281 1.72 -11.10 3.12
N ASN A 282 1.45 -10.02 2.39
CA ASN A 282 1.57 -9.96 0.94
C ASN A 282 3.03 -10.20 0.48
N HIS A 283 4.01 -9.59 1.14
CA HIS A 283 5.44 -9.80 0.84
C HIS A 283 5.89 -11.23 1.13
N VAL A 284 5.41 -11.84 2.23
CA VAL A 284 5.67 -13.26 2.53
C VAL A 284 5.05 -14.16 1.46
N ALA A 285 3.83 -13.87 1.02
CA ALA A 285 3.16 -14.60 -0.06
C ALA A 285 3.92 -14.46 -1.39
N ASN A 286 4.32 -13.24 -1.75
CA ASN A 286 5.16 -12.97 -2.93
C ASN A 286 6.48 -13.74 -2.87
N THR A 287 7.13 -13.75 -1.71
CA THR A 287 8.39 -14.48 -1.52
C THR A 287 8.23 -15.97 -1.76
N LYS A 288 7.15 -16.57 -1.23
CA LYS A 288 6.85 -17.97 -1.52
C LYS A 288 6.64 -18.20 -3.02
N HIS A 289 5.94 -17.30 -3.70
CA HIS A 289 5.70 -17.39 -5.14
C HIS A 289 6.99 -17.32 -5.95
N VAL A 290 7.81 -16.28 -5.74
CA VAL A 290 9.09 -16.07 -6.43
C VAL A 290 10.01 -17.26 -6.23
N LEU A 291 10.16 -17.72 -4.98
CA LEU A 291 11.00 -18.88 -4.68
C LEU A 291 10.47 -20.15 -5.35
N ASN A 292 9.15 -20.41 -5.35
CA ASN A 292 8.59 -21.57 -6.06
C ASN A 292 8.95 -21.55 -7.56
N GLY A 293 8.81 -20.41 -8.23
CA GLY A 293 9.19 -20.25 -9.64
C GLY A 293 10.69 -20.54 -9.87
N LEU A 294 11.55 -19.99 -9.02
CA LEU A 294 13.00 -20.24 -9.08
C LEU A 294 13.35 -21.71 -8.80
N LEU A 295 12.67 -22.36 -7.87
CA LEU A 295 12.88 -23.76 -7.50
C LEU A 295 12.41 -24.74 -8.57
N ASN A 296 11.38 -24.41 -9.35
CA ASN A 296 10.90 -25.24 -10.45
C ASN A 296 11.91 -25.31 -11.61
N SER A 297 12.77 -24.30 -11.73
CA SER A 297 13.86 -24.29 -12.71
C SER A 297 15.07 -25.17 -12.31
N LEU A 298 15.13 -25.65 -11.07
CA LEU A 298 16.26 -26.42 -10.56
C LEU A 298 16.04 -27.94 -10.69
N HIS A 299 16.91 -28.61 -11.45
CA HIS A 299 16.95 -30.08 -11.55
C HIS A 299 17.78 -30.74 -10.44
N ALA A 300 17.62 -30.30 -9.19
CA ALA A 300 18.42 -30.78 -8.05
C ALA A 300 17.57 -31.51 -7.00
N ASN A 301 18.21 -32.38 -6.21
CA ASN A 301 17.59 -32.96 -5.03
C ASN A 301 17.36 -31.87 -3.97
N LYS A 302 16.10 -31.41 -3.86
CA LYS A 302 15.72 -30.27 -3.02
C LYS A 302 16.11 -30.45 -1.55
N ARG A 303 15.91 -31.65 -0.96
CA ARG A 303 16.20 -31.91 0.46
C ARG A 303 17.70 -31.91 0.77
N GLU A 304 18.49 -32.52 -0.10
CA GLU A 304 19.95 -32.53 0.03
C GLU A 304 20.50 -31.11 -0.11
N TRP A 305 19.97 -30.34 -1.06
CA TRP A 305 20.33 -28.94 -1.23
C TRP A 305 19.97 -28.10 0.00
N ALA A 306 18.78 -28.28 0.58
CA ALA A 306 18.37 -27.62 1.81
C ALA A 306 19.37 -27.88 2.96
N SER A 307 19.78 -29.14 3.12
CA SER A 307 20.74 -29.56 4.15
C SER A 307 22.13 -28.97 3.90
N SER A 308 22.56 -28.89 2.64
CA SER A 308 23.82 -28.26 2.24
C SER A 308 23.81 -26.75 2.53
N LEU A 309 22.74 -26.05 2.14
CA LEU A 309 22.56 -24.62 2.41
C LEU A 309 22.60 -24.31 3.91
N ALA A 310 21.84 -25.05 4.72
CA ALA A 310 21.79 -24.84 6.17
C ALA A 310 23.18 -24.97 6.84
N LYS A 311 24.02 -25.89 6.35
CA LYS A 311 25.37 -26.11 6.89
C LYS A 311 26.41 -25.11 6.41
N ASN A 312 26.26 -24.63 5.17
CA ASN A 312 27.29 -23.88 4.46
C ASN A 312 27.08 -22.35 4.49
N ILE A 313 25.86 -21.87 4.71
CA ILE A 313 25.62 -20.43 4.94
C ILE A 313 26.09 -20.08 6.34
N ILE A 314 27.01 -19.12 6.44
CA ILE A 314 27.66 -18.68 7.68
C ILE A 314 27.44 -17.18 7.88
N PHE A 315 27.19 -16.79 9.12
CA PHE A 315 27.07 -15.40 9.55
C PHE A 315 28.12 -15.06 10.61
N SER A 316 28.49 -13.78 10.65
CA SER A 316 29.08 -13.18 11.86
C SER A 316 27.93 -12.72 12.76
N VAL A 317 27.79 -13.30 13.94
CA VAL A 317 26.68 -13.04 14.86
C VAL A 317 27.20 -12.26 16.05
N LEU A 318 26.68 -11.04 16.22
CA LEU A 318 26.84 -10.21 17.40
C LEU A 318 25.63 -10.43 18.31
N VAL A 319 25.86 -10.82 19.56
CA VAL A 319 24.80 -11.06 20.54
C VAL A 319 24.95 -10.07 21.69
N LEU A 320 23.95 -9.21 21.85
CA LEU A 320 23.81 -8.28 22.96
C LEU A 320 23.28 -9.04 24.18
N GLN A 321 24.02 -8.96 25.28
CA GLN A 321 23.71 -9.63 26.55
C GLN A 321 22.91 -8.72 27.49
N ASN A 322 22.57 -9.26 28.67
CA ASN A 322 22.07 -8.51 29.83
C ASN A 322 20.71 -7.80 29.65
N ASN A 323 19.85 -8.29 28.75
CA ASN A 323 18.54 -7.69 28.45
C ASN A 323 18.61 -6.16 28.18
N ASN A 324 19.74 -5.66 27.66
CA ASN A 324 19.95 -4.23 27.42
C ASN A 324 19.25 -3.79 26.12
N LEU A 325 17.92 -3.62 26.22
CA LEU A 325 17.06 -3.17 25.12
C LEU A 325 17.53 -1.84 24.51
N ASP A 326 18.02 -0.91 25.32
CA ASP A 326 18.55 0.39 24.87
C ASP A 326 19.73 0.23 23.90
N LEU A 327 20.62 -0.72 24.19
CA LEU A 327 21.72 -1.06 23.31
C LEU A 327 21.19 -1.68 22.01
N ALA A 328 20.18 -2.55 22.07
CA ALA A 328 19.53 -3.13 20.89
C ALA A 328 18.90 -2.06 19.98
N TYR A 329 18.17 -1.10 20.55
CA TYR A 329 17.65 0.06 19.82
C TYR A 329 18.76 0.88 19.16
N THR A 330 19.87 1.08 19.89
CA THR A 330 21.03 1.83 19.38
C THR A 330 21.68 1.10 18.20
N PHE A 331 21.84 -0.22 18.28
CA PHE A 331 22.35 -1.02 17.17
C PHE A 331 21.41 -0.99 15.97
N PHE A 332 20.10 -1.17 16.17
CA PHE A 332 19.13 -1.09 15.08
C PHE A 332 19.17 0.26 14.35
N SER A 333 19.23 1.37 15.09
CA SER A 333 19.21 2.71 14.50
C SER A 333 20.49 3.09 13.73
N ASN A 334 21.60 2.40 13.99
CA ASN A 334 22.93 2.72 13.43
C ASN A 334 23.48 1.63 12.50
N GLN A 335 23.02 0.39 12.63
CA GLN A 335 23.42 -0.72 11.77
C GLN A 335 22.24 -1.19 10.95
N ASN A 336 22.36 -1.00 9.64
CA ASN A 336 21.55 -1.68 8.65
C ASN A 336 22.50 -2.32 7.65
N SER A 337 22.77 -3.61 7.83
CA SER A 337 23.74 -4.31 6.98
C SER A 337 23.05 -4.88 5.73
N ARG A 338 23.48 -4.41 4.54
CA ARG A 338 23.13 -4.91 3.18
C ARG A 338 21.66 -5.31 2.99
N GLY A 339 20.88 -4.45 2.33
CA GLY A 339 19.49 -4.71 1.97
C GLY A 339 18.72 -3.41 1.74
N VAL A 340 17.44 -3.39 2.11
CA VAL A 340 16.59 -2.20 2.05
C VAL A 340 16.99 -1.23 3.19
N PRO A 341 17.36 0.04 2.91
CA PRO A 341 17.66 1.04 3.93
C PRO A 341 16.51 1.23 4.94
N LEU A 342 16.82 1.63 6.18
CA LEU A 342 15.78 2.00 7.14
C LEU A 342 15.21 3.34 6.73
N THR A 343 13.90 3.50 6.86
CA THR A 343 13.22 4.78 6.67
C THR A 343 13.34 5.66 7.93
N ASP A 344 13.05 6.94 7.80
CA ASP A 344 12.87 7.84 8.95
C ASP A 344 11.87 7.27 9.98
N TYR A 345 10.80 6.65 9.47
CA TYR A 345 9.70 6.12 10.28
C TYR A 345 10.10 4.85 11.04
N ASP A 346 10.90 3.98 10.43
CA ASP A 346 11.46 2.79 11.11
C ASP A 346 12.31 3.21 12.32
N ILE A 347 13.15 4.23 12.12
CA ILE A 347 14.02 4.74 13.18
C ILE A 347 13.21 5.46 14.27
N LEU A 348 12.18 6.23 13.89
CA LEU A 348 11.31 6.90 14.85
C LEU A 348 10.52 5.89 15.69
N LYS A 349 9.96 4.83 15.08
CA LYS A 349 9.27 3.75 15.80
C LYS A 349 10.17 3.18 16.90
N ALA A 350 11.36 2.72 16.51
CA ALA A 350 12.34 2.15 17.43
C ALA A 350 12.79 3.16 18.49
N HIS A 351 13.09 4.41 18.10
CA HIS A 351 13.51 5.46 19.04
C HIS A 351 12.45 5.73 20.11
N HIS A 352 11.17 5.79 19.73
CA HIS A 352 10.10 6.15 20.64
C HIS A 352 9.62 4.97 21.48
N LEU A 353 9.63 3.73 20.96
CA LEU A 353 9.34 2.53 21.76
C LEU A 353 10.30 2.33 22.92
N ARG A 354 11.55 2.80 22.81
CA ARG A 354 12.55 2.79 23.90
C ARG A 354 12.06 3.46 25.19
N TYR A 355 11.18 4.46 25.09
CA TYR A 355 10.67 5.19 26.24
C TYR A 355 9.46 4.51 26.90
N ILE A 356 8.94 3.42 26.33
CA ILE A 356 7.81 2.66 26.86
C ILE A 356 8.36 1.45 27.61
N THR A 357 8.07 1.37 28.90
CA THR A 357 8.59 0.29 29.77
C THR A 357 7.64 -0.89 29.85
N ASP A 358 6.34 -0.67 29.67
CA ASP A 358 5.33 -1.72 29.65
C ASP A 358 5.30 -2.44 28.29
N SER A 359 5.46 -3.76 28.31
CA SER A 359 5.59 -4.55 27.08
C SER A 359 4.30 -4.61 26.28
N ASP A 360 3.15 -4.66 26.94
CA ASP A 360 1.85 -4.75 26.26
C ASP A 360 1.48 -3.40 25.62
N GLU A 361 1.78 -2.29 26.31
CA GLU A 361 1.65 -0.94 25.77
C GLU A 361 2.60 -0.70 24.59
N ALA A 362 3.86 -1.14 24.69
CA ALA A 362 4.82 -1.06 23.60
C ALA A 362 4.34 -1.83 22.36
N ALA A 363 3.85 -3.07 22.54
CA ALA A 363 3.28 -3.87 21.46
C ALA A 363 2.04 -3.22 20.84
N HIS A 364 1.15 -2.64 21.66
CA HIS A 364 -0.02 -1.91 21.19
C HIS A 364 0.36 -0.73 20.28
N TRP A 365 1.30 0.12 20.72
CA TRP A 365 1.72 1.28 19.95
C TRP A 365 2.54 0.91 18.72
N ALA A 366 3.36 -0.14 18.79
CA ALA A 366 4.06 -0.67 17.63
C ALA A 366 3.07 -1.11 16.54
N LYS A 367 2.04 -1.86 16.92
CA LYS A 367 0.97 -2.28 15.99
C LYS A 367 0.25 -1.09 15.38
N ARG A 368 -0.18 -0.12 16.20
CA ARG A 368 -0.86 1.08 15.71
C ARG A 368 0.01 1.90 14.76
N TRP A 369 1.32 1.95 15.01
CA TRP A 369 2.27 2.59 14.10
C TRP A 369 2.35 1.86 12.76
N ASP A 370 2.39 0.52 12.77
CA ASP A 370 2.43 -0.28 11.54
C ASP A 370 1.17 -0.09 10.69
N GLU A 371 0.00 0.03 11.33
CA GLU A 371 -1.27 0.41 10.67
C GLU A 371 -1.14 1.77 9.95
N LEU A 372 -0.60 2.80 10.63
CA LEU A 372 -0.39 4.12 10.01
C LEU A 372 0.61 4.09 8.84
N THR A 373 1.57 3.17 8.85
CA THR A 373 2.55 3.02 7.76
C THR A 373 2.05 2.19 6.57
N SER A 374 1.06 1.33 6.78
CA SER A 374 0.51 0.43 5.75
C SER A 374 -0.66 1.03 4.95
N GLU A 375 -1.22 2.15 5.40
CA GLU A 375 -2.25 2.88 4.65
C GLU A 375 -1.67 3.64 3.42
N GLY A 376 -1.39 2.95 2.31
CA GLY A 376 -1.01 3.56 1.03
C GLY A 376 -0.43 2.59 -0.02
N GLU A 377 -0.20 3.06 -1.25
CA GLU A 377 0.47 2.30 -2.30
C GLU A 377 1.99 2.16 -1.98
N GLY A 378 2.35 1.15 -1.19
CA GLY A 378 3.74 0.71 -1.00
C GLY A 378 4.55 1.41 0.10
N CYS A 379 5.55 0.69 0.59
CA CYS A 379 6.30 0.97 1.83
C CYS A 379 7.21 2.23 1.85
N VAL A 380 7.20 3.14 0.86
CA VAL A 380 8.26 4.19 0.82
C VAL A 380 7.78 5.59 0.44
N LYS A 381 6.65 5.79 -0.24
CA LYS A 381 6.18 7.15 -0.61
C LYS A 381 4.65 7.23 -0.73
N GLY A 382 4.02 8.08 0.08
CA GLY A 382 2.64 8.53 -0.16
C GLY A 382 1.58 8.04 0.81
N ASN A 383 1.93 7.24 1.82
CA ASN A 383 0.97 6.92 2.90
C ASN A 383 0.64 8.17 3.74
N ASN A 384 -0.51 8.13 4.44
CA ASN A 384 -0.99 9.27 5.22
C ASN A 384 0.03 9.75 6.26
N LEU A 385 0.73 8.82 6.92
CA LEU A 385 1.78 9.15 7.89
C LEU A 385 2.91 9.96 7.26
N SER A 386 3.42 9.52 6.12
CA SER A 386 4.57 10.12 5.45
C SER A 386 4.27 11.50 4.90
N VAL A 387 3.07 11.69 4.35
CA VAL A 387 2.60 12.99 3.87
C VAL A 387 2.37 13.92 5.05
N THR A 388 1.70 13.45 6.11
CA THR A 388 1.41 14.26 7.29
C THR A 388 2.69 14.69 8.03
N LEU A 389 3.52 13.74 8.48
CA LEU A 389 4.72 14.05 9.26
C LEU A 389 5.85 14.56 8.37
N GLY A 390 6.13 13.85 7.27
CA GLY A 390 7.30 14.09 6.44
C GLY A 390 7.21 15.31 5.52
N THR A 391 5.99 15.72 5.18
CA THR A 391 5.74 16.92 4.37
C THR A 391 5.12 18.02 5.22
N HIS A 392 3.85 17.88 5.63
CA HIS A 392 3.12 19.01 6.19
C HIS A 392 3.61 19.44 7.57
N LEU A 393 3.63 18.55 8.56
CA LEU A 393 4.06 18.91 9.92
C LEU A 393 5.53 19.33 9.95
N CYS A 394 6.39 18.70 9.15
CA CYS A 394 7.78 19.13 9.02
C CYS A 394 7.85 20.59 8.53
N ARG A 395 7.18 20.91 7.41
CA ARG A 395 7.07 22.30 6.90
C ARG A 395 6.53 23.25 7.96
N LEU A 396 5.40 22.92 8.58
CA LEU A 396 4.76 23.78 9.59
C LEU A 396 5.70 24.08 10.76
N ARG A 397 6.41 23.08 11.27
CA ARG A 397 7.34 23.25 12.40
C ARG A 397 8.56 24.10 12.03
N GLN A 398 9.07 23.97 10.80
CA GLN A 398 10.19 24.79 10.32
C GLN A 398 9.76 26.23 10.05
N TRP A 399 8.63 26.44 9.35
CA TRP A 399 8.08 27.76 9.03
C TRP A 399 7.64 28.53 10.28
N MET A 400 7.11 27.84 11.29
CA MET A 400 6.79 28.42 12.60
C MET A 400 8.02 29.04 13.28
N ARG A 401 9.22 28.50 13.01
CA ARG A 401 10.48 28.99 13.57
C ARG A 401 11.25 29.88 12.59
N SER A 402 10.69 30.17 11.41
CA SER A 402 11.37 30.86 10.31
C SER A 402 12.70 30.21 9.89
N HIS A 403 12.80 28.88 9.96
CA HIS A 403 14.01 28.15 9.57
C HIS A 403 13.95 27.71 8.12
N ASN A 404 14.97 28.08 7.34
CA ASN A 404 15.19 27.48 6.03
C ASN A 404 15.67 26.03 6.23
N PHE A 405 15.05 25.09 5.52
CA PHE A 405 15.43 23.69 5.57
C PHE A 405 15.38 23.06 4.17
N ASP A 406 16.24 22.06 3.96
CA ASP A 406 16.26 21.29 2.73
C ASP A 406 15.26 20.13 2.85
N GLU A 407 14.21 20.15 2.01
CA GLU A 407 13.19 19.11 1.99
C GLU A 407 13.72 17.75 1.52
N ASN A 408 14.89 17.72 0.88
CA ASN A 408 15.54 16.50 0.43
C ASN A 408 16.66 16.05 1.37
N ALA A 409 16.86 16.75 2.50
CA ALA A 409 17.86 16.38 3.48
C ALA A 409 17.59 14.95 3.99
N PRO A 410 18.63 14.08 4.01
CA PRO A 410 18.48 12.76 4.59
C PRO A 410 18.12 12.90 6.07
N TRP A 411 17.23 12.03 6.52
CA TRP A 411 16.82 11.94 7.92
C TRP A 411 16.06 13.15 8.48
N LYS A 412 15.51 14.03 7.62
CA LYS A 412 14.83 15.27 8.07
C LYS A 412 13.69 14.99 9.06
N VAL A 413 12.94 13.92 8.84
CA VAL A 413 11.76 13.59 9.66
C VAL A 413 12.23 13.01 10.99
N LYS A 414 13.20 12.09 10.97
CA LYS A 414 13.85 11.61 12.19
C LYS A 414 14.36 12.78 13.03
N HIS A 415 15.09 13.72 12.44
CA HIS A 415 15.67 14.85 13.17
C HIS A 415 14.61 15.76 13.81
N GLU A 416 13.52 16.06 13.10
CA GLU A 416 12.48 16.96 13.62
C GLU A 416 11.60 16.32 14.70
N PHE A 417 11.39 15.00 14.63
CA PHE A 417 10.45 14.27 15.48
C PHE A 417 11.10 13.33 16.51
N SER A 418 12.43 13.30 16.63
CA SER A 418 13.10 12.63 17.75
C SER A 418 12.72 13.29 19.08
N ALA A 419 12.80 12.51 20.17
CA ALA A 419 12.50 13.03 21.49
C ALA A 419 13.45 14.19 21.85
N ALA A 420 12.88 15.28 22.36
CA ALA A 420 13.62 16.42 22.86
C ALA A 420 14.30 16.06 24.19
N PRO A 421 15.47 16.65 24.48
CA PRO A 421 16.11 16.48 25.78
C PRO A 421 15.19 16.94 26.92
N VAL A 422 15.06 16.12 27.96
CA VAL A 422 14.29 16.43 29.18
C VAL A 422 15.25 16.57 30.36
N MET A 423 14.99 17.53 31.25
CA MET A 423 15.70 17.60 32.53
C MET A 423 15.15 16.53 33.47
N LEU A 424 16.00 15.61 33.93
CA LEU A 424 15.59 14.46 34.74
C LEU A 424 14.84 14.84 36.04
N ASP A 425 15.14 16.01 36.60
CA ASP A 425 14.55 16.48 37.85
C ASP A 425 13.26 17.30 37.67
N VAL A 426 12.83 17.54 36.43
CA VAL A 426 11.62 18.31 36.11
C VAL A 426 10.65 17.39 35.38
N SER A 427 9.50 17.14 36.00
CA SER A 427 8.45 16.37 35.36
C SER A 427 7.99 17.09 34.09
N PRO A 428 7.99 16.43 32.92
CA PRO A 428 7.58 17.06 31.66
C PRO A 428 6.05 17.16 31.52
N LEU A 429 5.31 17.09 32.63
CA LEU A 429 3.84 17.11 32.67
C LEU A 429 3.28 18.34 31.93
N GLY A 430 2.38 18.07 30.99
CA GLY A 430 1.51 19.09 30.38
C GLY A 430 2.03 19.60 29.04
N GLY A 431 1.76 18.85 27.97
CA GLY A 431 1.86 19.34 26.60
C GLY A 431 0.50 19.26 25.93
N ASN A 432 -0.07 20.39 25.53
CA ASN A 432 -1.15 20.39 24.56
C ASN A 432 -0.58 19.82 23.25
N LEU A 433 -1.28 18.91 22.56
CA LEU A 433 -0.81 18.30 21.31
C LEU A 433 -0.94 19.30 20.14
N SER A 434 -0.21 20.42 20.19
CA SER A 434 -0.09 21.37 19.07
C SER A 434 0.98 20.88 18.09
N PHE A 435 0.87 21.26 16.81
CA PHE A 435 1.82 20.80 15.78
C PHE A 435 3.26 21.25 16.05
N ASN A 436 3.45 22.33 16.82
CA ASN A 436 4.74 22.89 17.19
C ASN A 436 5.26 22.42 18.57
N ALA A 437 4.54 21.52 19.25
CA ALA A 437 4.93 20.99 20.56
C ALA A 437 6.28 20.25 20.51
N LYS A 438 7.03 20.26 21.61
CA LYS A 438 8.23 19.42 21.75
C LYS A 438 7.82 17.95 21.90
N ILE A 439 8.59 17.05 21.32
CA ILE A 439 8.31 15.60 21.37
C ILE A 439 8.97 15.03 22.61
N MET A 440 8.22 14.38 23.51
CA MET A 440 8.77 13.84 24.76
C MET A 440 9.33 12.41 24.66
N GLY A 441 9.01 11.66 23.61
CA GLY A 441 9.29 10.23 23.55
C GLY A 441 8.09 9.36 23.92
N GLY A 442 8.13 8.07 23.59
CA GLY A 442 7.15 7.09 24.05
C GLY A 442 5.74 7.34 23.55
N VAL A 443 4.76 7.02 24.41
CA VAL A 443 3.32 7.16 24.15
C VAL A 443 2.95 8.53 23.58
N HIS A 444 3.58 9.60 24.06
CA HIS A 444 3.32 10.95 23.59
C HIS A 444 3.57 11.11 22.09
N PHE A 445 4.67 10.54 21.56
CA PHE A 445 4.97 10.63 20.14
C PHE A 445 3.96 9.86 19.29
N PHE A 446 3.61 8.64 19.70
CA PHE A 446 2.63 7.84 18.95
C PHE A 446 1.24 8.50 18.95
N ALA A 447 0.79 9.02 20.10
CA ALA A 447 -0.44 9.78 20.21
C ALA A 447 -0.39 11.08 19.38
N TYR A 448 0.76 11.76 19.34
CA TYR A 448 0.98 12.93 18.48
C TYR A 448 0.81 12.56 17.01
N ALA A 449 1.49 11.51 16.53
CA ALA A 449 1.42 11.09 15.14
C ALA A 449 0.00 10.66 14.75
N ASP A 450 -0.63 9.81 15.56
CA ASP A 450 -1.99 9.31 15.32
C ASP A 450 -3.02 10.45 15.24
N LYS A 451 -2.93 11.42 16.18
CA LYS A 451 -3.77 12.61 16.14
C LYS A 451 -3.66 13.34 14.81
N PHE A 452 -2.45 13.75 14.42
CA PHE A 452 -2.27 14.59 13.24
C PHE A 452 -2.54 13.85 11.93
N VAL A 453 -2.25 12.55 11.86
CA VAL A 453 -2.65 11.73 10.71
C VAL A 453 -4.16 11.66 10.60
N GLY A 454 -4.87 11.45 11.72
CA GLY A 454 -6.33 11.49 11.76
C GLY A 454 -6.90 12.85 11.34
N GLU A 455 -6.31 13.95 11.81
CA GLU A 455 -6.72 15.31 11.37
C GLU A 455 -6.46 15.53 9.88
N TYR A 456 -5.33 15.06 9.35
CA TYR A 456 -5.04 15.17 7.92
C TYR A 456 -6.05 14.35 7.09
N VAL A 457 -6.36 13.12 7.50
CA VAL A 457 -7.37 12.29 6.83
C VAL A 457 -8.75 12.97 6.79
N ARG A 458 -9.17 13.62 7.87
CA ARG A 458 -10.42 14.42 7.89
C ARG A 458 -10.32 15.66 7.00
N PHE A 459 -9.19 16.35 7.02
CA PHE A 459 -8.94 17.51 6.15
C PHE A 459 -9.06 17.14 4.66
N LYS A 460 -8.57 15.96 4.25
CA LYS A 460 -8.71 15.47 2.87
C LYS A 460 -10.15 15.31 2.39
N GLN A 461 -11.10 15.15 3.31
CA GLN A 461 -12.52 15.01 2.99
C GLN A 461 -13.20 16.37 2.75
N THR A 462 -12.52 17.49 3.00
CA THR A 462 -13.08 18.82 2.82
C THR A 462 -13.19 19.18 1.32
N PRO A 463 -14.26 19.89 0.90
CA PRO A 463 -14.39 20.36 -0.48
C PRO A 463 -13.20 21.20 -0.95
N GLN A 464 -12.58 21.95 -0.03
CA GLN A 464 -11.43 22.83 -0.30
C GLN A 464 -10.18 22.03 -0.63
N TYR A 465 -9.90 20.95 0.12
CA TYR A 465 -8.83 20.03 -0.21
C TYR A 465 -9.05 19.36 -1.57
N GLN A 466 -10.28 18.88 -1.81
CA GLN A 466 -10.63 18.22 -3.07
C GLN A 466 -10.48 19.19 -4.24
N ALA A 467 -11.04 20.40 -4.16
CA ALA A 467 -10.91 21.41 -5.21
C ALA A 467 -9.44 21.74 -5.52
N LEU A 468 -8.57 21.82 -4.49
CA LEU A 468 -7.15 22.08 -4.67
C LEU A 468 -6.39 20.92 -5.34
N ASN A 469 -6.75 19.67 -5.04
CA ASN A 469 -5.97 18.48 -5.42
C ASN A 469 -6.57 17.61 -6.54
N THR A 470 -7.87 17.71 -6.83
CA THR A 470 -8.56 16.84 -7.81
C THR A 470 -8.92 17.53 -9.11
N LEU A 471 -8.75 18.85 -9.24
CA LEU A 471 -8.94 19.56 -10.49
C LEU A 471 -7.62 19.50 -11.30
N PRO A 472 -7.50 18.62 -12.31
CA PRO A 472 -6.24 18.41 -13.01
C PRO A 472 -5.81 19.69 -13.73
N ASP A 473 -4.62 20.19 -13.40
CA ASP A 473 -3.92 21.17 -14.22
C ASP A 473 -2.87 20.45 -15.08
N PRO A 474 -2.85 20.65 -16.42
CA PRO A 474 -1.85 20.05 -17.29
C PRO A 474 -0.42 20.61 -17.10
N HIS A 475 -0.17 21.45 -16.09
CA HIS A 475 1.13 22.10 -15.90
C HIS A 475 1.81 21.79 -14.56
N PHE A 476 3.04 21.27 -14.66
CA PHE A 476 3.85 20.78 -13.54
C PHE A 476 4.10 21.82 -12.41
N TYR A 477 4.11 23.12 -12.72
CA TYR A 477 4.42 24.15 -11.71
C TYR A 477 3.28 24.41 -10.73
N CYS A 478 2.01 24.18 -11.10
CA CYS A 478 0.88 24.37 -10.18
C CYS A 478 0.92 23.36 -9.03
N ASN A 479 1.51 22.17 -9.23
CA ASN A 479 1.66 21.15 -8.20
C ASN A 479 2.45 21.66 -6.98
N SER A 480 3.58 22.36 -7.21
CA SER A 480 4.38 22.91 -6.11
C SER A 480 3.65 24.01 -5.33
N TYR A 481 2.76 24.78 -5.98
CA TYR A 481 1.93 25.77 -5.32
C TYR A 481 0.81 25.11 -4.52
N ALA A 482 0.13 24.12 -5.12
CA ALA A 482 -0.90 23.34 -4.46
C ALA A 482 -0.39 22.70 -3.16
N GLU A 483 0.78 22.07 -3.18
CA GLU A 483 1.37 21.47 -1.97
C GLU A 483 1.63 22.48 -0.83
N VAL A 484 2.07 23.69 -1.17
CA VAL A 484 2.32 24.75 -0.17
C VAL A 484 1.00 25.33 0.33
N MET A 485 0.05 25.61 -0.57
CA MET A 485 -1.30 26.04 -0.21
C MET A 485 -1.99 25.02 0.69
N GLU A 486 -1.88 23.74 0.37
CA GLU A 486 -2.39 22.64 1.16
C GLU A 486 -1.77 22.63 2.56
N THR A 487 -0.46 22.80 2.66
CA THR A 487 0.24 22.84 3.95
C THR A 487 -0.25 24.02 4.81
N LEU A 488 -0.36 25.22 4.23
CA LEU A 488 -0.83 26.40 4.94
C LEU A 488 -2.32 26.29 5.31
N LEU A 489 -3.15 25.74 4.42
CA LEU A 489 -4.56 25.49 4.67
C LEU A 489 -4.74 24.43 5.76
N PHE A 490 -3.89 23.40 5.78
CA PHE A 490 -3.87 22.41 6.85
C PHE A 490 -3.48 23.05 8.20
N ALA A 491 -2.54 23.99 8.22
CA ALA A 491 -2.23 24.77 9.43
C ALA A 491 -3.46 25.54 9.95
N TYR A 492 -4.20 26.17 9.04
CA TYR A 492 -5.45 26.85 9.36
C TYR A 492 -6.50 25.87 9.91
N TYR A 493 -6.68 24.73 9.23
CA TYR A 493 -7.61 23.68 9.63
C TYR A 493 -7.29 23.12 11.03
N LEU A 494 -6.01 22.87 11.33
CA LEU A 494 -5.59 22.37 12.65
C LEU A 494 -5.97 23.33 13.79
N LYS A 495 -6.10 24.62 13.50
CA LYS A 495 -6.43 25.63 14.50
C LYS A 495 -7.92 25.97 14.56
N PHE A 496 -8.56 26.12 13.40
CA PHE A 496 -9.92 26.66 13.28
C PHE A 496 -10.95 25.65 12.75
N GLY A 497 -10.51 24.45 12.37
CA GLY A 497 -11.34 23.43 11.74
C GLY A 497 -11.82 23.88 10.37
N THR A 498 -13.10 23.66 10.08
CA THR A 498 -13.73 23.99 8.79
C THR A 498 -14.32 25.40 8.74
N GLN A 499 -14.20 26.20 9.80
CA GLN A 499 -14.77 27.55 9.85
C GLN A 499 -14.08 28.45 8.82
N TYR A 500 -14.84 29.03 7.89
CA TYR A 500 -14.34 29.90 6.83
C TYR A 500 -13.18 29.30 6.01
N LEU A 501 -13.21 27.98 5.77
CA LEU A 501 -12.09 27.29 5.13
C LEU A 501 -11.93 27.68 3.64
N SER A 502 -13.02 28.02 2.95
CA SER A 502 -12.99 28.50 1.56
C SER A 502 -12.39 29.90 1.45
N GLU A 503 -12.73 30.77 2.41
CA GLU A 503 -12.15 32.09 2.57
C GLU A 503 -10.67 32.00 2.91
N ALA A 504 -10.30 31.09 3.81
CA ALA A 504 -8.90 30.83 4.16
C ALA A 504 -8.10 30.38 2.93
N LEU A 505 -8.64 29.45 2.14
CA LEU A 505 -8.04 29.03 0.87
C LEU A 505 -7.91 30.21 -0.09
N TYR A 506 -8.93 31.06 -0.23
CA TYR A 506 -8.84 32.27 -1.05
C TYR A 506 -7.71 33.18 -0.62
N VAL A 507 -7.67 33.61 0.65
CA VAL A 507 -6.64 34.55 1.09
C VAL A 507 -5.23 33.96 1.02
N ILE A 508 -5.06 32.66 1.36
CA ILE A 508 -3.77 31.97 1.23
C ILE A 508 -3.33 31.95 -0.24
N SER A 509 -4.23 31.54 -1.13
CA SER A 509 -3.95 31.45 -2.57
C SER A 509 -3.68 32.82 -3.19
N ALA A 510 -4.39 33.86 -2.77
CA ALA A 510 -4.27 35.21 -3.33
C ALA A 510 -2.98 35.90 -2.88
N VAL A 511 -2.56 35.77 -1.61
CA VAL A 511 -1.25 36.27 -1.15
C VAL A 511 -0.11 35.55 -1.89
N MET A 512 -0.27 34.26 -2.18
CA MET A 512 0.69 33.49 -2.96
C MET A 512 0.68 33.88 -4.45
N ALA A 513 -0.50 34.18 -5.01
CA ALA A 513 -0.68 34.64 -6.37
C ALA A 513 -0.03 36.01 -6.60
N ASP A 514 -0.20 36.95 -5.66
CA ASP A 514 0.48 38.25 -5.65
C ASP A 514 2.00 38.11 -5.80
N TYR A 515 2.62 37.21 -5.02
CA TYR A 515 4.04 36.89 -5.14
C TYR A 515 4.40 36.31 -6.51
N ARG A 516 3.55 35.44 -7.07
CA ARG A 516 3.74 34.84 -8.40
C ARG A 516 3.65 35.86 -9.54
N TYR A 517 2.73 36.82 -9.43
CA TYR A 517 2.48 37.84 -10.46
C TYR A 517 3.59 38.90 -10.47
N THR A 518 4.04 39.32 -9.29
CA THR A 518 5.10 40.33 -9.13
C THR A 518 6.52 39.81 -9.40
N SER A 519 6.75 38.50 -9.25
CA SER A 519 8.08 37.91 -9.44
C SER A 519 8.50 37.85 -10.91
N ALA A 520 9.66 38.45 -11.23
CA ALA A 520 10.27 38.43 -12.57
C ALA A 520 10.93 37.09 -12.95
N ARG A 521 11.23 36.23 -11.96
CA ARG A 521 11.84 34.89 -12.14
C ARG A 521 10.89 33.83 -11.59
N THR A 522 11.17 32.55 -11.90
CA THR A 522 10.47 31.42 -11.29
C THR A 522 10.53 31.54 -9.76
N PRO A 523 9.39 31.67 -9.06
CA PRO A 523 9.40 31.97 -7.64
C PRO A 523 9.82 30.74 -6.82
N LYS A 524 10.62 30.96 -5.78
CA LYS A 524 11.03 29.90 -4.84
C LYS A 524 9.98 29.75 -3.75
N ILE A 525 8.95 28.97 -4.05
CA ILE A 525 7.72 28.96 -3.25
C ILE A 525 7.89 28.48 -1.80
N LEU A 526 8.81 27.55 -1.55
CA LEU A 526 9.11 27.07 -0.19
C LEU A 526 9.84 28.13 0.66
N GLU A 527 10.77 28.87 0.05
CA GLU A 527 11.48 29.99 0.71
C GLU A 527 10.47 31.11 1.02
N TRP A 528 9.60 31.43 0.06
CA TRP A 528 8.49 32.35 0.28
C TRP A 528 7.57 31.91 1.42
N ALA A 529 7.18 30.63 1.47
CA ALA A 529 6.26 30.14 2.51
C ALA A 529 6.86 30.34 3.92
N ASN A 530 8.17 30.09 4.06
CA ASN A 530 8.91 30.36 5.30
C ASN A 530 8.95 31.86 5.63
N GLU A 531 9.28 32.71 4.67
CA GLU A 531 9.44 34.16 4.84
C GLU A 531 8.11 34.90 5.01
N SER A 532 7.02 34.36 4.46
CA SER A 532 5.68 34.96 4.51
C SER A 532 5.12 35.05 5.93
N GLN A 533 5.65 34.25 6.86
CA GLN A 533 5.15 34.11 8.23
C GLN A 533 3.66 33.73 8.31
N MET A 534 3.09 33.14 7.26
CA MET A 534 1.67 32.73 7.23
C MET A 534 1.34 31.77 8.37
N VAL A 535 2.22 30.82 8.69
CA VAL A 535 2.03 29.87 9.81
C VAL A 535 2.01 30.60 11.16
N LEU A 536 2.90 31.57 11.38
CA LEU A 536 2.92 32.38 12.60
C LEU A 536 1.66 33.24 12.73
N MET A 537 1.22 33.84 11.62
CA MET A 537 -0.03 34.64 11.57
C MET A 537 -1.24 33.77 11.91
N ILE A 538 -1.33 32.54 11.38
CA ILE A 538 -2.36 31.57 11.76
C ILE A 538 -2.27 31.27 13.26
N ASP A 539 -1.09 30.93 13.78
CA ASP A 539 -0.87 30.55 15.18
C ASP A 539 -1.18 31.69 16.18
N GLN A 540 -0.99 32.95 15.80
CA GLN A 540 -1.30 34.11 16.64
C GLN A 540 -2.76 34.57 16.56
N ALA A 541 -3.44 34.33 15.44
CA ALA A 541 -4.81 34.82 15.24
C ALA A 541 -5.80 34.29 16.29
N SER A 542 -6.49 35.18 17.00
CA SER A 542 -7.44 34.76 18.05
C SER A 542 -8.77 34.21 17.50
N SER A 543 -9.07 34.47 16.22
CA SER A 543 -10.23 33.93 15.51
C SER A 543 -9.94 33.86 14.00
N PRO A 544 -10.76 33.11 13.22
CA PRO A 544 -10.71 33.12 11.76
C PRO A 544 -10.63 34.52 11.15
N THR A 545 -11.51 35.43 11.58
CA THR A 545 -11.65 36.76 11.01
C THR A 545 -10.38 37.61 11.14
N PHE A 546 -9.63 37.48 12.24
CA PHE A 546 -8.36 38.20 12.39
C PHE A 546 -7.31 37.73 11.38
N PHE A 547 -7.19 36.42 11.16
CA PHE A 547 -6.31 35.88 10.13
C PHE A 547 -6.75 36.35 8.73
N LEU A 548 -8.04 36.21 8.41
CA LEU A 548 -8.57 36.58 7.09
C LEU A 548 -8.34 38.06 6.78
N ALA A 549 -8.63 38.95 7.74
CA ALA A 549 -8.45 40.39 7.56
C ALA A 549 -6.97 40.77 7.38
N GLU A 550 -6.06 40.19 8.18
CA GLU A 550 -4.63 40.45 8.05
C GLU A 550 -4.08 39.92 6.72
N ALA A 551 -4.42 38.68 6.34
CA ALA A 551 -3.99 38.09 5.08
C ALA A 551 -4.52 38.87 3.87
N LEU A 552 -5.79 39.28 3.88
CA LEU A 552 -6.38 40.13 2.82
C LEU A 552 -5.62 41.45 2.64
N SER A 553 -5.16 42.05 3.74
CA SER A 553 -4.42 43.33 3.68
C SER A 553 -3.05 43.22 2.99
N ARG A 554 -2.54 42.00 2.80
CA ARG A 554 -1.24 41.73 2.16
C ARG A 554 -1.34 41.59 0.63
N ILE A 555 -2.54 41.40 0.08
CA ILE A 555 -2.76 41.23 -1.37
C ILE A 555 -2.70 42.60 -2.05
N ARG A 556 -1.88 42.76 -3.08
CA ARG A 556 -1.70 44.04 -3.78
C ARG A 556 -2.07 43.98 -5.25
N GLU A 557 -1.62 42.95 -5.94
CA GLU A 557 -1.84 42.73 -7.38
C GLU A 557 -2.91 41.65 -7.61
N SER A 558 -3.75 41.87 -8.61
CA SER A 558 -4.76 40.93 -9.08
C SER A 558 -4.27 40.19 -10.33
N GLY A 559 -4.77 38.97 -10.57
CA GLY A 559 -4.55 38.29 -11.85
C GLY A 559 -5.20 39.01 -13.03
N ARG A 560 -6.12 39.95 -12.77
CA ARG A 560 -6.72 40.83 -13.77
C ARG A 560 -5.80 41.96 -14.24
N ASP A 561 -4.76 42.27 -13.46
CA ASP A 561 -3.77 43.30 -13.80
C ASP A 561 -2.69 42.76 -14.78
N LEU A 562 -2.74 41.47 -15.12
CA LEU A 562 -1.84 40.83 -16.09
C LEU A 562 -2.14 41.31 -17.51
N SER A 563 -1.09 41.63 -18.27
CA SER A 563 -1.22 42.10 -19.65
C SER A 563 -1.56 40.96 -20.62
N GLU A 564 -2.25 41.24 -21.74
CA GLU A 564 -2.49 40.24 -22.79
C GLU A 564 -1.19 39.70 -23.43
N ASP A 565 -0.07 40.42 -23.27
CA ASP A 565 1.26 40.05 -23.73
C ASP A 565 2.08 39.24 -22.70
N ASP A 566 1.57 39.01 -21.48
CA ASP A 566 2.22 38.18 -20.46
C ASP A 566 2.21 36.69 -20.88
N VAL A 567 3.40 36.15 -21.14
CA VAL A 567 3.60 34.76 -21.59
C VAL A 567 3.04 33.73 -20.58
N ASP A 568 1.88 33.18 -20.94
CA ASP A 568 1.30 31.85 -20.71
C ASP A 568 1.17 31.35 -19.26
N VAL A 569 2.23 31.37 -18.44
CA VAL A 569 2.29 30.67 -17.13
C VAL A 569 1.56 31.42 -16.00
N ARG A 570 1.60 32.76 -15.98
CA ARG A 570 0.88 33.57 -14.95
C ARG A 570 -0.63 33.51 -15.15
N VAL A 571 -1.05 33.66 -16.41
CA VAL A 571 -2.45 33.54 -16.81
C VAL A 571 -2.98 32.13 -16.56
N LYS A 572 -2.19 31.09 -16.86
CA LYS A 572 -2.54 29.69 -16.52
C LYS A 572 -2.73 29.49 -15.02
N PHE A 573 -1.86 30.06 -14.19
CA PHE A 573 -2.02 30.01 -12.73
C PHE A 573 -3.31 30.71 -12.27
N TRP A 574 -3.63 31.88 -12.84
CA TRP A 574 -4.90 32.57 -12.58
C TRP A 574 -6.13 31.74 -13.02
N LEU A 575 -6.08 31.14 -14.22
CA LEU A 575 -7.14 30.26 -14.73
C LEU A 575 -7.33 29.00 -13.86
N TRP A 576 -6.24 28.46 -13.32
CA TRP A 576 -6.30 27.35 -12.37
C TRP A 576 -7.02 27.74 -11.08
N LEU A 577 -6.66 28.88 -10.47
CA LEU A 577 -7.37 29.41 -9.30
C LEU A 577 -8.84 29.72 -9.62
N ARG A 578 -9.13 30.29 -10.79
CA ARG A 578 -10.51 30.51 -11.27
C ARG A 578 -11.33 29.23 -11.23
N ARG A 579 -10.79 28.11 -11.74
CA ARG A 579 -11.47 26.80 -11.72
C ARG A 579 -11.73 26.30 -10.30
N ILE A 580 -10.75 26.45 -9.41
CA ILE A 580 -10.89 26.10 -7.99
C ILE A 580 -12.07 26.87 -7.39
N PHE A 581 -12.07 28.21 -7.51
CA PHE A 581 -13.11 29.03 -6.89
C PHE A 581 -14.47 28.96 -7.59
N SER A 582 -14.53 28.64 -8.89
CA SER A 582 -15.80 28.28 -9.55
C SER A 582 -16.48 27.10 -8.85
N SER A 583 -15.72 26.12 -8.39
CA SER A 583 -16.27 24.95 -7.68
C SER A 583 -16.64 25.22 -6.21
N LEU A 584 -16.08 26.28 -5.62
CA LEU A 584 -16.23 26.59 -4.20
C LEU A 584 -17.09 27.83 -3.92
N VAL A 585 -17.55 28.57 -4.91
CA VAL A 585 -18.21 29.89 -4.74
C VAL A 585 -19.43 29.85 -3.82
N ASP A 586 -20.15 28.73 -3.79
CA ASP A 586 -21.32 28.53 -2.93
C ASP A 586 -20.97 28.14 -1.49
N SER A 587 -19.73 27.74 -1.25
CA SER A 587 -19.20 27.43 0.09
C SER A 587 -18.59 28.64 0.80
N VAL A 588 -18.58 29.82 0.16
CA VAL A 588 -18.06 31.07 0.74
C VAL A 588 -19.18 31.77 1.52
N GLU A 589 -18.99 31.91 2.83
CA GLU A 589 -19.96 32.47 3.77
C GLU A 589 -19.77 33.99 3.96
N GLU A 590 -18.52 34.47 3.95
CA GLU A 590 -18.21 35.89 4.16
C GLU A 590 -18.46 36.68 2.86
N LYS A 591 -19.32 37.71 2.96
CA LYS A 591 -19.87 38.41 1.79
C LYS A 591 -18.83 39.22 1.03
N GLU A 592 -17.91 39.86 1.74
CA GLU A 592 -16.89 40.70 1.12
C GLU A 592 -15.85 39.86 0.37
N ILE A 593 -15.42 38.74 0.94
CA ILE A 593 -14.55 37.77 0.30
C ILE A 593 -15.26 37.12 -0.89
N ARG A 594 -16.54 36.75 -0.76
CA ARG A 594 -17.33 36.24 -1.89
C ARG A 594 -17.38 37.24 -3.03
N ARG A 595 -17.64 38.52 -2.74
CA ARG A 595 -17.63 39.60 -3.74
C ARG A 595 -16.26 39.71 -4.42
N LYS A 596 -15.17 39.69 -3.65
CA LYS A 596 -13.80 39.72 -4.18
C LYS A 596 -13.48 38.53 -5.08
N ILE A 597 -13.93 37.32 -4.72
CA ILE A 597 -13.77 36.11 -5.55
C ILE A 597 -14.48 36.26 -6.89
N LEU A 598 -15.75 36.69 -6.88
CA LEU A 598 -16.54 36.90 -8.10
C LEU A 598 -15.90 37.95 -9.01
N GLU A 599 -15.39 39.04 -8.42
CA GLU A 599 -14.71 40.11 -9.16
C GLU A 599 -13.35 39.70 -9.71
N GLU A 600 -12.54 38.96 -8.95
CA GLU A 600 -11.20 38.50 -9.33
C GLU A 600 -11.24 37.49 -10.49
N TYR A 601 -12.22 36.58 -10.44
CA TYR A 601 -12.28 35.42 -11.33
C TYR A 601 -13.41 35.48 -12.36
N GLU A 602 -14.15 36.59 -12.42
CA GLU A 602 -15.24 36.82 -13.39
C GLU A 602 -16.25 35.66 -13.41
N LEU A 603 -16.86 35.40 -12.24
CA LEU A 603 -17.78 34.28 -11.98
C LEU A 603 -19.23 34.72 -11.79
#